data_AF-A0A2N7LA67-F1
#
_entry.id   AF-A0A2N7LA67-F1
#
_cell.length_a   1.000
_cell.length_b   1.000
_cell.length_c   1.000
_cell.angle_alpha   90.00
_cell.angle_beta   90.00
_cell.angle_gamma   90.00
#
_symmetry.space_group_name_H-M   'P 1'
#
loop_
_entity.id
_entity.type
_entity.pdbx_description
1 polymer ?
#
loop_
_entity_poly.entity_id
_entity_poly.type
_entity_poly.pdbx_seq_one_letter_code
_entity_poly.pdbx_strand_id
1 'polypeptide(L)'
;MAVEQSFVETLNAVWATPYGVAAQYIFIGGVVLQLGVMVSRYKMSVVDALLAVMGFKRVQHREKWFNILHVCVIAIPLGLLALAM
;
A
#
# COMPACT_ATOMS: atom_id res chain seq x y z
N MET A 1 27.85 4.33 -7.09
CA MET A 1 27.62 5.35 -8.14
C MET A 1 27.02 4.78 -9.43
N ALA A 2 27.70 4.01 -10.28
CA ALA A 2 27.09 3.54 -11.55
C ALA A 2 25.90 2.57 -11.38
N VAL A 3 25.94 1.68 -10.38
CA VAL A 3 24.86 0.69 -10.12
C VAL A 3 23.61 1.35 -9.52
N GLU A 4 23.77 2.38 -8.67
CA GLU A 4 22.64 3.09 -8.06
C GLU A 4 21.87 3.91 -9.11
N GLN A 5 22.58 4.53 -10.05
CA GLN A 5 21.97 5.36 -11.08
C GLN A 5 21.12 4.53 -12.06
N SER A 6 21.60 3.34 -12.43
CA SER A 6 20.84 2.37 -13.24
C SER A 6 19.55 1.90 -12.56
N PHE A 7 19.57 1.71 -11.23
CA PHE A 7 18.39 1.27 -10.48
C PHE A 7 17.33 2.37 -10.39
N VAL A 8 17.76 3.63 -10.16
CA VAL A 8 16.87 4.80 -10.11
C VAL A 8 16.21 5.06 -11.46
N GLU A 9 16.95 4.92 -12.56
CA GLU A 9 16.41 5.09 -13.92
C GLU A 9 15.39 3.99 -14.26
N THR A 10 15.66 2.74 -13.87
CA THR A 10 14.73 1.62 -14.05
C THR A 10 13.45 1.84 -13.23
N LEU A 11 13.57 2.31 -11.99
CA LEU A 11 12.42 2.67 -11.15
C LEU A 11 11.61 3.80 -11.78
N ASN A 12 12.25 4.87 -12.24
CA ASN A 12 11.55 5.98 -12.91
C ASN A 12 10.83 5.52 -14.19
N ALA A 13 11.43 4.61 -14.95
CA ALA A 13 10.81 4.04 -16.15
C ALA A 13 9.55 3.23 -15.79
N VAL A 14 9.64 2.36 -14.77
CA VAL A 14 8.50 1.58 -14.25
C VAL A 14 7.37 2.51 -13.78
N TRP A 15 7.74 3.60 -13.09
CA TRP A 15 6.79 4.56 -12.51
C TRP A 15 6.15 5.48 -13.55
N ALA A 16 6.75 5.58 -14.74
CA ALA A 16 6.17 6.28 -15.89
C ALA A 16 5.18 5.41 -16.69
N THR A 17 5.14 4.09 -16.47
CA THR A 17 4.18 3.22 -17.16
C THR A 17 2.76 3.40 -16.60
N PRO A 18 1.70 3.19 -17.40
CA PRO A 18 0.32 3.22 -16.91
C PRO A 18 0.08 2.25 -15.74
N TYR A 19 0.75 1.10 -15.73
CA TYR A 19 0.66 0.10 -14.66
C TYR A 19 1.36 0.56 -13.38
N GLY A 20 2.54 1.18 -13.48
CA GLY A 20 3.25 1.75 -12.33
C GLY A 20 2.47 2.91 -11.68
N VAL A 21 1.90 3.79 -12.51
CA VAL A 21 1.01 4.87 -12.04
C VAL A 21 -0.24 4.30 -11.37
N ALA A 22 -0.89 3.31 -11.99
CA ALA A 22 -2.05 2.65 -11.40
C ALA A 22 -1.72 1.96 -10.07
N ALA A 23 -0.55 1.30 -9.98
CA ALA A 23 -0.09 0.65 -8.75
C ALA A 23 0.04 1.65 -7.59
N GLN A 24 0.61 2.82 -7.84
CA GLN A 24 0.74 3.89 -6.84
C GLN A 24 -0.63 4.35 -6.33
N TYR A 25 -1.57 4.65 -7.23
CA TYR A 25 -2.89 5.13 -6.83
C TYR A 25 -3.70 4.07 -6.10
N ILE A 26 -3.65 2.80 -6.53
CA ILE A 26 -4.32 1.70 -5.84
C ILE A 26 -3.71 1.47 -4.45
N PHE A 27 -2.39 1.57 -4.32
CA PHE A 27 -1.71 1.46 -3.03
C PHE A 27 -2.13 2.59 -2.08
N ILE A 28 -1.99 3.85 -2.51
CA ILE A 28 -2.33 5.03 -1.70
C ILE A 28 -3.81 5.02 -1.32
N GLY A 29 -4.71 4.82 -2.29
CA GLY A 29 -6.14 4.74 -2.05
C GLY A 29 -6.50 3.59 -1.11
N GLY A 30 -5.84 2.45 -1.26
CA GLY A 30 -5.96 1.30 -0.39
C GLY A 30 -5.57 1.57 1.06
N VAL A 31 -4.43 2.24 1.27
CA VAL A 31 -3.95 2.65 2.60
C VAL A 31 -4.91 3.65 3.25
N VAL A 32 -5.39 4.64 2.49
CA VAL A 32 -6.38 5.60 2.98
C VAL A 32 -7.68 4.90 3.37
N LEU A 33 -8.16 3.94 2.57
CA LEU A 33 -9.35 3.16 2.90
C LEU A 33 -9.16 2.33 4.18
N GLN A 34 -8.00 1.69 4.35
CA GLN A 34 -7.66 0.97 5.57
C GLN A 34 -7.65 1.88 6.80
N LEU A 35 -7.05 3.07 6.69
CA LEU A 35 -7.09 4.08 7.76
C LEU A 35 -8.53 4.48 8.07
N GLY A 36 -9.33 4.75 7.05
CA GLY A 36 -10.74 5.09 7.19
C GLY A 36 -11.52 4.01 7.94
N VAL A 37 -11.31 2.73 7.61
CA VAL A 37 -11.93 1.60 8.31
C VAL A 37 -11.43 1.51 9.75
N MET A 38 -10.13 1.67 10.01
CA MET A 38 -9.58 1.62 11.36
C MET A 38 -10.11 2.73 12.27
N VAL A 39 -10.25 3.95 11.75
CA VAL A 39 -10.78 5.08 12.52
C VAL A 39 -12.29 4.96 12.70
N SER A 40 -13.04 4.63 11.64
CA SER A 40 -14.51 4.64 11.68
C SER A 40 -15.11 3.38 12.32
N ARG A 41 -14.65 2.19 11.94
CA ARG A 41 -15.21 0.90 12.38
C ARG A 41 -14.52 0.38 13.64
N TYR A 42 -13.19 0.44 13.69
CA TYR A 42 -12.43 -0.06 14.85
C TYR A 42 -12.22 1.00 15.94
N LYS A 43 -12.74 2.22 15.75
CA LYS A 43 -12.64 3.34 16.70
C LYS A 43 -11.22 3.58 17.20
N MET A 44 -10.22 3.29 16.37
CA MET A 44 -8.82 3.58 16.69
C MET A 44 -8.56 5.07 16.53
N SER A 45 -7.69 5.63 17.37
CA SER A 45 -7.18 6.98 17.13
C SER A 45 -6.40 7.01 15.80
N VAL A 46 -6.34 8.18 15.15
CA VAL A 46 -5.60 8.32 13.88
C VAL A 46 -4.13 7.88 14.03
N VAL A 47 -3.51 8.23 15.16
CA VAL A 47 -2.12 7.85 15.48
C VAL A 47 -1.99 6.33 15.59
N ASP A 48 -2.91 5.67 16.28
CA ASP A 48 -2.90 4.22 16.42
C ASP A 48 -3.16 3.49 15.10
N ALA A 49 -4.03 4.04 14.26
CA ALA A 49 -4.31 3.53 12.94
C ALA A 49 -3.07 3.64 12.03
N LEU A 50 -2.34 4.76 12.10
CA LEU A 50 -1.06 4.93 11.39
C LEU A 50 -0.01 3.92 11.85
N LEU A 51 0.16 3.75 13.17
CA LEU A 51 1.05 2.74 13.74
C LEU A 51 0.65 1.33 13.29
N ALA A 52 -0.65 1.07 13.13
CA ALA A 52 -1.15 -0.21 12.67
C ALA A 52 -0.91 -0.46 11.17
N VAL A 53 -1.09 0.55 10.32
CA VAL A 53 -0.73 0.49 8.88
C VAL A 53 0.75 0.20 8.71
N MET A 54 1.60 0.88 9.49
CA MET A 54 3.06 0.70 9.46
C MET A 54 3.53 -0.63 10.09
N GLY A 55 2.62 -1.43 10.65
CA GLY A 55 2.95 -2.72 11.27
C GLY A 55 3.48 -2.63 12.71
N PHE A 56 3.60 -1.43 13.28
CA PHE A 56 4.05 -1.21 14.66
C PHE A 56 2.98 -1.51 15.71
N LYS A 57 1.69 -1.49 15.35
CA LYS A 57 0.58 -1.81 16.25
C LYS A 57 -0.30 -2.92 15.67
N ARG A 58 -0.70 -3.87 16.51
CA ARG A 58 -1.69 -4.89 16.11
C ARG A 58 -3.09 -4.29 16.12
N VAL A 59 -3.82 -4.46 15.01
CA VAL A 59 -5.27 -4.19 14.95
C VAL A 59 -5.98 -5.34 15.67
N GLN A 60 -6.71 -5.02 16.73
CA GLN A 60 -7.54 -6.00 17.45
C GLN A 60 -8.89 -6.14 16.72
N HIS A 61 -9.49 -7.33 16.77
CA HIS A 61 -10.78 -7.63 16.11
C HIS A 61 -10.79 -7.45 14.58
N ARG A 62 -9.74 -7.90 13.89
CA ARG A 62 -9.70 -7.87 12.41
C ARG A 62 -10.84 -8.71 11.84
N GLU A 63 -11.74 -8.04 11.13
CA GLU A 63 -12.79 -8.70 10.36
C GLU A 63 -12.20 -9.32 9.09
N LYS A 64 -12.85 -10.37 8.56
CA LYS A 64 -12.39 -11.05 7.33
C LYS A 64 -12.23 -10.07 6.17
N TRP A 65 -13.14 -9.11 6.03
CA TRP A 65 -13.09 -8.07 4.99
C TRP A 65 -11.90 -7.13 5.14
N PHE A 66 -11.49 -6.80 6.36
CA PHE A 66 -10.31 -5.97 6.59
C PHE A 66 -9.04 -6.73 6.19
N ASN A 67 -8.95 -8.02 6.48
CA ASN A 67 -7.81 -8.84 6.03
C ASN A 67 -7.75 -8.95 4.50
N ILE A 68 -8.90 -9.15 3.83
CA ILE A 68 -8.97 -9.18 2.36
C ILE A 68 -8.50 -7.84 1.80
N LEU A 69 -9.03 -6.72 2.33
CA LEU A 69 -8.59 -5.39 1.94
C LEU A 69 -7.08 -5.23 2.15
N HIS A 70 -6.56 -5.65 3.30
CA HIS A 70 -5.13 -5.55 3.60
C HIS A 70 -4.25 -6.31 2.62
N VAL A 71 -4.64 -7.54 2.28
CA VAL A 71 -3.95 -8.35 1.28
C VAL A 71 -4.06 -7.71 -0.12
N CYS A 72 -5.24 -7.23 -0.52
CA CYS A 72 -5.44 -6.59 -1.83
C CYS A 72 -4.56 -5.34 -2.00
N VAL A 73 -4.46 -4.50 -0.97
CA VAL A 73 -3.64 -3.28 -1.01
C VAL A 73 -2.15 -3.59 -1.17
N ILE A 74 -1.70 -4.79 -0.81
CA ILE A 74 -0.30 -5.20 -1.01
C ILE A 74 -0.14 -5.96 -2.33
N ALA A 75 -0.97 -6.99 -2.55
CA ALA A 75 -0.84 -7.90 -3.68
C ALA A 75 -1.16 -7.25 -5.04
N ILE A 76 -2.17 -6.37 -5.11
CA ILE A 76 -2.59 -5.75 -6.38
C ILE A 76 -1.51 -4.77 -6.88
N PRO A 77 -1.00 -3.82 -6.07
CA PRO A 77 0.10 -2.96 -6.51
C PRO A 77 1.37 -3.74 -6.86
N LEU A 78 1.70 -4.79 -6.11
CA LEU A 78 2.84 -5.66 -6.44
C LEU A 78 2.66 -6.36 -7.80
N GLY A 79 1.46 -6.88 -8.08
CA GLY A 79 1.15 -7.49 -9.37
C GLY A 79 1.24 -6.49 -10.53
N LEU A 80 0.74 -5.27 -10.33
CA LEU A 80 0.83 -4.20 -11.33
C LEU A 80 2.26 -3.72 -11.55
N LEU A 81 3.07 -3.63 -10.49
CA LEU A 81 4.50 -3.33 -10.60
C LEU A 81 5.25 -4.43 -11.34
N ALA A 82 4.93 -5.71 -11.10
CA ALA A 82 5.54 -6.82 -11.82
C ALA A 82 5.19 -6.82 -13.32
N LEU A 83 4.02 -6.33 -13.71
CA LEU A 83 3.63 -6.13 -15.11
C LEU A 83 4.28 -4.89 -15.75
N ALA A 84 4.76 -3.95 -14.93
CA ALA A 84 5.40 -2.72 -15.35
C ALA A 84 6.93 -2.87 -15.54
N MET A 85 7.52 -3.94 -15.03
CA MET A 85 8.94 -4.32 -15.18
C MET A 85 9.14 -5.20 -16.41
#